data_AF-A0A7W0QNR4-F1
#
_entry.id   AF-A0A7W0QNR4-F1
#
_cell.length_a   1.000
_cell.length_b   1.000
_cell.length_c   1.000
_cell.angle_alpha   90.00
_cell.angle_beta   90.00
_cell.angle_gamma   90.00
#
_symmetry.space_group_name_H-M   'P 1'
#
loop_
_entity.id
_entity.type
_entity.pdbx_description
1 polymer ?
#
loop_
_entity_poly.entity_id
_entity_poly.type
_entity_poly.pdbx_seq_one_letter_code
_entity_poly.pdbx_strand_id
1 'polypeptide(L)'
;MFGHIIRIAAVVALAGLSASAQTATQSKTRAHVQTLASEQLEGRMAGSAGERLAAEYIARELTRIGAKPLPGLTDFFHSFDFTAGTKDAGSTITVTRAGGTPRRFATTDHVQALSFSDSAEVTGPVVFAGYGLVVPESQNFGYDSYVGLDVKDKVVVVLRYFPEDADQKTRAILARYSDLRYKAMAARQRGAKAMLVIAGPRSPNAGATIPMTFDTALAGSGIVAASISGEAGAAIFDGVADNKLEDVQKSMDTGNPHASGFAIPELTVAVKSAVQRETQTGRNVVAYLPASSSMTGVERPWVALGAHYDHLGRGTNGNSLAAKEEAGRIHYGADDNASGTAAVLAVAETLAQQPRGRHVLVGFWSAEEIGLIGSNAFVNKPPVPADQLAAYLNFDMVGRMVDNKLTVQATGTSPVWNRIIEQANVAAGFDLVLQPDPYQPTDVASFNGVSVPALSFFTSTHTDYHRPGDTADKINYDDLDRVVGFAAAIVKRVGDTAEAPQFTKVDQQTDTAGRAGVRVFTGTIPDYATNVKGLLLGGVIGGGPAEIAGLQKGDVIIEIAGQTIANIYDYTYALELLKVGEPVKIVYMRGSARQETTLTPGARK
;
A
#
# COMPACT_ATOMS: atom_id res chain seq x y z
N MET A 1 24.88 99.75 -4.20
CA MET A 1 23.66 100.34 -4.81
C MET A 1 22.78 99.17 -5.23
N PHE A 2 21.56 99.11 -4.69
CA PHE A 2 20.38 98.28 -5.01
C PHE A 2 20.49 97.26 -6.18
N GLY A 3 19.99 96.03 -6.14
CA GLY A 3 19.09 95.34 -5.22
C GLY A 3 18.42 94.14 -5.92
N HIS A 4 17.71 93.35 -5.12
CA HIS A 4 16.60 92.46 -5.47
C HIS A 4 16.89 91.03 -5.96
N ILE A 5 16.63 90.13 -5.01
CA ILE A 5 16.34 88.70 -5.10
C ILE A 5 15.00 88.50 -5.82
N ILE A 6 14.94 87.59 -6.79
CA ILE A 6 13.70 86.92 -7.20
C ILE A 6 13.94 85.41 -7.20
N ARG A 7 13.21 84.72 -6.32
CA ARG A 7 13.12 83.26 -6.20
C ARG A 7 12.23 82.74 -7.32
N ILE A 8 12.72 81.80 -8.13
CA ILE A 8 11.90 80.97 -9.01
C ILE A 8 11.42 79.77 -8.20
N ALA A 9 10.11 79.72 -7.93
CA ALA A 9 9.44 78.53 -7.42
C ALA A 9 9.03 77.65 -8.61
N ALA A 10 9.67 76.49 -8.74
CA ALA A 10 9.22 75.46 -9.67
C ALA A 10 8.10 74.63 -9.03
N VAL A 11 6.91 74.73 -9.60
CA VAL A 11 5.78 73.84 -9.30
C VAL A 11 6.09 72.48 -9.94
N VAL A 12 6.46 71.51 -9.11
CA VAL A 12 6.56 70.10 -9.54
C VAL A 12 5.17 69.49 -9.44
N ALA A 13 4.60 69.14 -10.58
CA ALA A 13 3.37 68.36 -10.66
C ALA A 13 3.62 66.96 -10.10
N LEU A 14 2.97 66.62 -8.97
CA LEU A 14 2.86 65.24 -8.51
C LEU A 14 1.96 64.48 -9.48
N ALA A 15 2.56 63.75 -10.43
CA ALA A 15 1.89 62.65 -11.09
C ALA A 15 1.85 61.48 -10.10
N GLY A 16 0.64 61.11 -9.67
CA GLY A 16 0.41 59.98 -8.78
C GLY A 16 0.89 58.68 -9.39
N LEU A 17 1.89 58.06 -8.75
CA LEU A 17 2.12 56.62 -8.87
C LEU A 17 1.01 55.92 -8.09
N SER A 18 -0.10 55.63 -8.76
CA SER A 18 -0.99 54.55 -8.33
C SER A 18 -0.23 53.24 -8.50
N ALA A 19 0.48 52.82 -7.45
CA ALA A 19 0.89 51.45 -7.31
C ALA A 19 -0.39 50.60 -7.36
N SER A 20 -0.58 49.89 -8.47
CA SER A 20 -1.58 48.84 -8.58
C SER A 20 -1.28 47.84 -7.47
N ALA A 21 -2.03 47.91 -6.37
CA ALA A 21 -2.12 46.83 -5.41
C ALA A 21 -2.63 45.63 -6.20
N GLN A 22 -1.70 44.73 -6.53
CA GLN A 22 -2.02 43.44 -7.10
C GLN A 22 -2.84 42.72 -6.04
N THR A 23 -4.17 42.73 -6.21
CA THR A 23 -5.09 41.99 -5.38
C THR A 23 -4.61 40.54 -5.41
N ALA A 24 -4.07 40.06 -4.30
CA ALA A 24 -3.66 38.67 -4.16
C ALA A 24 -4.86 37.81 -4.58
N THR A 25 -4.71 37.08 -5.69
CA THR A 25 -5.77 36.24 -6.20
C THR A 25 -6.04 35.18 -5.13
N GLN A 26 -7.30 35.08 -4.68
CA GLN A 26 -7.66 34.10 -3.67
C GLN A 26 -7.34 32.71 -4.21
N SER A 27 -6.59 31.92 -3.43
CA SER A 27 -6.19 30.57 -3.85
C SER A 27 -7.42 29.70 -4.12
N LYS A 28 -7.38 28.94 -5.23
CA LYS A 28 -8.48 28.05 -5.64
C LYS A 28 -8.53 26.77 -4.82
N THR A 29 -7.39 26.35 -4.29
CA THR A 29 -7.25 25.07 -3.56
C THR A 29 -7.34 25.22 -2.05
N ARG A 30 -7.06 26.42 -1.50
CA ARG A 30 -6.98 26.63 -0.05
C ARG A 30 -8.22 26.20 0.73
N ALA A 31 -9.41 26.60 0.29
CA ALA A 31 -10.65 26.26 0.98
C ALA A 31 -10.92 24.74 0.96
N HIS A 32 -10.58 24.07 -0.14
CA HIS A 32 -10.70 22.62 -0.28
C HIS A 32 -9.76 21.90 0.70
N VAL A 33 -8.48 22.25 0.71
CA VAL A 33 -7.49 21.65 1.63
C VAL A 33 -7.89 21.86 3.08
N GLN A 34 -8.26 23.08 3.47
CA GLN A 34 -8.65 23.39 4.85
C GLN A 34 -9.90 22.62 5.29
N THR A 35 -10.85 22.41 4.39
CA THR A 35 -12.05 21.63 4.67
C THR A 35 -11.68 20.16 4.83
N LEU A 36 -10.99 19.59 3.84
CA LEU A 36 -10.63 18.17 3.79
C LEU A 36 -9.71 17.77 4.95
N ALA A 37 -8.75 18.61 5.30
CA ALA A 37 -7.81 18.40 6.41
C ALA A 37 -8.32 18.97 7.76
N SER A 38 -9.62 19.16 7.93
CA SER A 38 -10.19 19.66 9.18
C SER A 38 -10.37 18.57 10.23
N GLU A 39 -10.41 18.97 11.51
CA GLU A 39 -10.72 18.07 12.63
C GLU A 39 -12.07 17.35 12.47
N GLN A 40 -13.04 18.02 11.82
CA GLN A 40 -14.40 17.50 11.62
C GLN A 40 -14.45 16.25 10.74
N LEU A 41 -13.45 16.08 9.88
CA LEU A 41 -13.31 14.91 9.01
C LEU A 41 -12.43 13.82 9.62
N GLU A 42 -11.93 14.02 10.84
CA GLU A 42 -11.25 13.01 11.68
C GLU A 42 -10.15 12.20 10.96
N GLY A 43 -9.48 12.80 9.98
CA GLY A 43 -8.43 12.17 9.18
C GLY A 43 -8.89 11.15 8.14
N ARG A 44 -10.19 11.15 7.80
CA ARG A 44 -10.76 10.49 6.60
C ARG A 44 -10.38 9.02 6.41
N MET A 45 -10.31 8.23 7.49
CA MET A 45 -10.05 6.79 7.37
C MET A 45 -11.09 6.11 6.49
N ALA A 46 -10.65 5.22 5.60
CA ALA A 46 -11.55 4.44 4.75
C ALA A 46 -12.70 3.80 5.55
N GLY A 47 -13.94 3.98 5.09
CA GLY A 47 -15.18 3.51 5.73
C GLY A 47 -15.67 4.36 6.92
N SER A 48 -14.89 5.35 7.38
CA SER A 48 -15.23 6.15 8.56
C SER A 48 -16.34 7.17 8.30
N ALA A 49 -16.87 7.77 9.39
CA ALA A 49 -17.77 8.91 9.29
C ALA A 49 -17.09 10.13 8.64
N GLY A 50 -15.82 10.37 8.97
CA GLY A 50 -15.03 11.45 8.41
C GLY A 50 -14.82 11.32 6.89
N GLU A 51 -14.53 10.12 6.40
CA GLU A 51 -14.44 9.87 4.96
C GLU A 51 -15.79 10.09 4.26
N ARG A 52 -16.92 9.65 4.85
CA ARG A 52 -18.25 9.90 4.28
C ARG A 52 -18.55 11.39 4.14
N LEU A 53 -18.22 12.19 5.17
CA LEU A 53 -18.38 13.65 5.11
C LEU A 53 -17.49 14.28 4.03
N ALA A 54 -16.27 13.78 3.85
CA ALA A 54 -15.37 14.22 2.77
C ALA A 54 -15.95 13.87 1.38
N ALA A 55 -16.47 12.65 1.21
CA ALA A 55 -17.10 12.21 -0.03
C ALA A 55 -18.33 13.07 -0.38
N GLU A 56 -19.16 13.39 0.60
CA GLU A 56 -20.31 14.29 0.42
C GLU A 56 -19.87 15.72 0.07
N TYR A 57 -18.78 16.21 0.68
CA TYR A 57 -18.20 17.51 0.34
C TYR A 57 -17.74 17.54 -1.12
N ILE A 58 -16.94 16.56 -1.54
CA ILE A 58 -16.47 16.42 -2.92
C ILE A 58 -17.66 16.35 -3.89
N ALA A 59 -18.68 15.56 -3.56
CA ALA A 59 -19.87 15.45 -4.39
C ALA A 59 -20.64 16.77 -4.54
N ARG A 60 -20.71 17.59 -3.48
CA ARG A 60 -21.29 18.94 -3.57
C ARG A 60 -20.47 19.86 -4.46
N GLU A 61 -19.15 19.85 -4.35
CA GLU A 61 -18.28 20.67 -5.20
C GLU A 61 -18.37 20.26 -6.68
N LEU A 62 -18.43 18.96 -6.96
CA LEU A 62 -18.67 18.44 -8.31
C LEU A 62 -20.04 18.87 -8.86
N THR A 63 -21.08 18.85 -8.03
CA THR A 63 -22.43 19.32 -8.41
C THR A 63 -22.40 20.81 -8.73
N ARG A 64 -21.71 21.62 -7.92
CA ARG A 64 -21.58 23.07 -8.09
C ARG A 64 -20.98 23.44 -9.45
N ILE A 65 -20.01 22.66 -9.93
CA ILE A 65 -19.36 22.90 -11.24
C ILE A 65 -20.11 22.25 -12.42
N GLY A 66 -21.28 21.65 -12.18
CA GLY A 66 -22.12 21.05 -13.23
C GLY A 66 -21.66 19.68 -13.72
N ALA A 67 -20.85 18.96 -12.94
CA ALA A 67 -20.48 17.59 -13.24
C ALA A 67 -21.70 16.65 -13.14
N LYS A 68 -21.64 15.52 -13.87
CA LYS A 68 -22.70 14.52 -13.95
C LYS A 68 -22.23 13.14 -13.46
N PRO A 69 -23.13 12.27 -12.96
CA PRO A 69 -22.79 10.89 -12.62
C PRO A 69 -22.25 10.17 -13.85
N LEU A 70 -21.26 9.30 -13.69
CA LEU A 70 -20.78 8.49 -14.83
C LEU A 70 -21.93 7.68 -15.45
N PRO A 71 -21.87 7.37 -16.76
CA PRO A 71 -22.87 6.52 -17.40
C PRO A 71 -23.09 5.21 -16.63
N GLY A 72 -24.35 4.87 -16.39
CA GLY A 72 -24.75 3.68 -15.63
C GLY A 72 -24.82 3.87 -14.12
N LEU A 73 -24.34 4.99 -13.57
CA LEU A 73 -24.50 5.34 -12.16
C LEU A 73 -25.69 6.29 -11.96
N THR A 74 -26.36 6.16 -10.81
CA THR A 74 -27.47 7.03 -10.42
C THR A 74 -27.01 8.29 -9.67
N ASP A 75 -25.84 8.23 -9.05
CA ASP A 75 -25.21 9.31 -8.30
C ASP A 75 -23.68 9.27 -8.49
N PHE A 76 -22.94 10.09 -7.75
CA PHE A 76 -21.48 10.17 -7.86
C PHE A 76 -20.75 9.05 -7.10
N PHE A 77 -21.43 8.13 -6.43
CA PHE A 77 -20.79 7.16 -5.55
C PHE A 77 -20.60 5.80 -6.23
N HIS A 78 -19.35 5.42 -6.44
CA HIS A 78 -18.99 4.07 -6.88
C HIS A 78 -18.56 3.25 -5.66
N SER A 79 -19.46 2.37 -5.20
CA SER A 79 -19.27 1.58 -3.97
C SER A 79 -18.52 0.28 -4.24
N PHE A 80 -17.72 -0.15 -3.26
CA PHE A 80 -17.00 -1.42 -3.27
C PHE A 80 -16.84 -1.94 -1.83
N ASP A 81 -16.57 -3.23 -1.68
CA ASP A 81 -16.34 -3.84 -0.36
C ASP A 81 -14.85 -4.01 -0.11
N PHE A 82 -14.42 -3.78 1.12
CA PHE A 82 -13.03 -3.99 1.55
C PHE A 82 -12.97 -4.56 2.97
N THR A 83 -11.86 -5.24 3.29
CA THR A 83 -11.62 -5.70 4.67
C THR A 83 -11.20 -4.50 5.51
N ALA A 84 -11.96 -4.18 6.55
CA ALA A 84 -11.73 -3.04 7.44
C ALA A 84 -11.18 -3.43 8.82
N GLY A 85 -11.15 -4.73 9.12
CA GLY A 85 -10.68 -5.23 10.40
C GLY A 85 -10.62 -6.75 10.44
N THR A 86 -9.99 -7.28 11.48
CA THR A 86 -10.07 -8.69 11.83
C THR A 86 -10.33 -8.82 13.32
N LYS A 87 -11.17 -9.80 13.70
CA LYS A 87 -11.40 -10.16 15.09
C LYS A 87 -11.48 -11.66 15.28
N ASP A 88 -11.28 -12.05 16.53
CA ASP A 88 -11.41 -13.44 16.94
C ASP A 88 -12.87 -13.73 17.29
N ALA A 89 -13.46 -14.70 16.61
CA ALA A 89 -14.85 -15.12 16.77
C ALA A 89 -15.01 -16.39 17.63
N GLY A 90 -14.05 -16.66 18.53
CA GLY A 90 -14.11 -17.77 19.49
C GLY A 90 -13.14 -18.89 19.16
N SER A 91 -11.87 -18.54 18.98
CA SER A 91 -10.75 -19.48 18.91
C SER A 91 -10.57 -20.20 20.24
N THR A 92 -10.15 -21.45 20.17
CA THR A 92 -9.95 -22.29 21.35
C THR A 92 -8.74 -23.20 21.18
N ILE A 93 -8.09 -23.55 22.28
CA ILE A 93 -7.18 -24.69 22.32
C ILE A 93 -7.61 -25.70 23.38
N THR A 94 -7.40 -26.98 23.10
CA THR A 94 -7.58 -28.05 24.08
C THR A 94 -6.30 -28.88 24.14
N VAL A 95 -5.68 -28.89 25.32
CA VAL A 95 -4.43 -29.61 25.60
C VAL A 95 -4.77 -30.92 26.27
N THR A 96 -4.38 -32.04 25.66
CA THR A 96 -4.69 -33.40 26.15
C THR A 96 -3.41 -34.22 26.28
N ARG A 97 -3.09 -34.66 27.50
CA ARG A 97 -2.01 -35.62 27.77
C ARG A 97 -2.55 -37.03 27.81
N ALA A 98 -1.75 -38.01 27.43
CA ALA A 98 -2.10 -39.42 27.60
C ALA A 98 -2.51 -39.71 29.05
N GLY A 99 -3.73 -40.24 29.24
CA GLY A 99 -4.26 -40.55 30.57
C GLY A 99 -4.69 -39.36 31.44
N GLY A 100 -4.52 -38.12 30.97
CA GLY A 100 -4.90 -36.91 31.71
C GLY A 100 -6.24 -36.31 31.26
N THR A 101 -6.84 -35.46 32.10
CA THR A 101 -8.05 -34.70 31.74
C THR A 101 -7.71 -33.60 30.73
N PRO A 102 -8.45 -33.45 29.62
CA PRO A 102 -8.26 -32.35 28.68
C PRO A 102 -8.42 -30.99 29.35
N ARG A 103 -7.49 -30.07 29.09
CA ARG A 103 -7.55 -28.67 29.56
C ARG A 103 -7.91 -27.76 28.40
N ARG A 104 -9.06 -27.08 28.49
CA ARG A 104 -9.59 -26.21 27.43
C ARG A 104 -9.42 -24.73 27.77
N PHE A 105 -8.98 -23.96 26.78
CA PHE A 105 -8.80 -22.51 26.83
C PHE A 105 -9.59 -21.87 25.68
N ALA A 106 -10.34 -20.80 25.94
CA ALA A 106 -11.32 -20.27 24.98
C ALA A 106 -11.56 -18.75 25.04
N THR A 107 -10.87 -18.02 25.92
CA THR A 107 -10.95 -16.56 25.99
C THR A 107 -9.78 -15.94 25.24
N THR A 108 -9.93 -14.71 24.75
CA THR A 108 -8.87 -13.97 24.04
C THR A 108 -7.61 -13.75 24.87
N ASP A 109 -7.74 -13.74 26.20
CA ASP A 109 -6.62 -13.65 27.13
C ASP A 109 -5.81 -14.96 27.22
N HIS A 110 -6.40 -16.08 26.80
CA HIS A 110 -5.74 -17.39 26.77
C HIS A 110 -5.32 -17.83 25.37
N VAL A 111 -6.14 -17.54 24.36
CA VAL A 111 -5.90 -17.91 22.96
C VAL A 111 -6.51 -16.86 22.05
N GLN A 112 -5.74 -16.41 21.09
CA GLN A 112 -6.19 -15.48 20.06
C GLN A 112 -5.62 -15.92 18.71
N ALA A 113 -6.46 -16.07 17.71
CA ALA A 113 -6.00 -16.32 16.35
C ALA A 113 -5.10 -15.18 15.88
N LEU A 114 -4.06 -15.50 15.11
CA LEU A 114 -3.33 -14.48 14.38
C LEU A 114 -4.19 -14.00 13.21
N SER A 115 -4.13 -12.72 12.87
CA SER A 115 -5.00 -12.10 11.85
C SER A 115 -4.92 -12.78 10.47
N PHE A 116 -3.76 -13.36 10.15
CA PHE A 116 -3.53 -14.11 8.92
C PHE A 116 -3.98 -15.58 8.96
N SER A 117 -4.44 -16.09 10.10
CA SER A 117 -4.73 -17.52 10.29
C SER A 117 -5.87 -18.02 9.40
N ASP A 118 -5.81 -19.29 9.01
CA ASP A 118 -6.98 -19.99 8.47
C ASP A 118 -8.02 -20.23 9.57
N SER A 119 -9.30 -20.14 9.23
CA SER A 119 -10.40 -20.50 10.14
C SER A 119 -10.73 -21.99 9.98
N ALA A 120 -10.17 -22.81 10.87
CA ALA A 120 -10.38 -24.25 10.90
C ALA A 120 -10.10 -24.83 12.29
N GLU A 121 -10.50 -26.08 12.50
CA GLU A 121 -10.15 -26.87 13.67
C GLU A 121 -9.23 -28.03 13.25
N VAL A 122 -8.07 -28.11 13.89
CA VAL A 122 -7.08 -29.16 13.64
C VAL A 122 -6.62 -29.77 14.95
N THR A 123 -6.23 -31.04 14.91
CA THR A 123 -5.69 -31.75 16.07
C THR A 123 -4.44 -32.51 15.67
N GLY A 124 -3.43 -32.53 16.53
CA GLY A 124 -2.24 -33.32 16.28
C GLY A 124 -1.26 -33.38 17.45
N PRO A 125 -0.21 -34.22 17.30
CA PRO A 125 0.92 -34.25 18.22
C PRO A 125 1.66 -32.91 18.24
N VAL A 126 2.42 -32.66 19.30
CA VAL A 126 3.07 -31.36 19.53
C VAL A 126 4.59 -31.45 19.38
N VAL A 127 5.15 -30.43 18.74
CA VAL A 127 6.61 -30.19 18.69
C VAL A 127 6.90 -28.75 19.06
N PHE A 128 7.97 -28.53 19.81
CA PHE A 128 8.50 -27.20 20.09
C PHE A 128 9.66 -26.91 19.13
N ALA A 129 9.57 -25.80 18.38
CA ALA A 129 10.55 -25.42 17.37
C ALA A 129 11.26 -24.11 17.75
N GLY A 130 11.60 -23.90 19.03
CA GLY A 130 12.34 -22.71 19.48
C GLY A 130 11.63 -21.41 19.08
N TYR A 131 12.34 -20.53 18.38
CA TYR A 131 11.78 -19.29 17.84
C TYR A 131 11.10 -19.46 16.47
N GLY A 132 11.10 -20.65 15.86
CA GLY A 132 10.48 -20.90 14.55
C GLY A 132 11.15 -20.13 13.39
N LEU A 133 12.43 -19.77 13.54
CA LEU A 133 13.14 -18.95 12.56
C LEU A 133 13.77 -19.83 11.49
N VAL A 134 13.78 -19.32 10.27
CA VAL A 134 14.53 -19.86 9.15
C VAL A 134 15.26 -18.69 8.52
N VAL A 135 16.58 -18.70 8.59
CA VAL A 135 17.45 -17.71 7.96
C VAL A 135 18.10 -18.37 6.76
N PRO A 136 17.86 -17.86 5.54
CA PRO A 136 18.49 -18.41 4.34
C PRO A 136 20.01 -18.33 4.41
N GLU A 137 20.70 -19.36 3.91
CA GLU A 137 22.18 -19.39 3.86
C GLU A 137 22.77 -18.20 3.08
N SER A 138 22.00 -17.60 2.17
CA SER A 138 22.37 -16.39 1.42
C SER A 138 22.71 -15.18 2.31
N GLN A 139 22.32 -15.20 3.58
CA GLN A 139 22.64 -14.15 4.56
C GLN A 139 24.01 -14.36 5.24
N ASN A 140 24.80 -15.37 4.84
CA ASN A 140 26.06 -15.76 5.47
C ASN A 140 25.93 -16.05 6.98
N PHE A 141 24.72 -16.43 7.41
CA PHE A 141 24.39 -16.86 8.77
C PHE A 141 23.18 -17.80 8.68
N GLY A 142 23.42 -19.10 8.74
CA GLY A 142 22.36 -20.11 8.72
C GLY A 142 21.78 -20.31 10.11
N TYR A 143 20.47 -20.19 10.25
CA TYR A 143 19.74 -20.50 11.48
C TYR A 143 18.39 -21.11 11.08
N ASP A 144 18.15 -22.36 11.41
CA ASP A 144 16.89 -23.04 11.08
C ASP A 144 16.41 -23.84 12.30
N SER A 145 15.35 -23.36 12.94
CA SER A 145 14.77 -23.97 14.15
C SER A 145 14.14 -25.36 13.91
N TYR A 146 14.04 -25.79 12.66
CA TYR A 146 13.41 -27.05 12.27
C TYR A 146 14.42 -28.15 11.92
N VAL A 147 15.73 -27.86 11.91
CA VAL A 147 16.76 -28.86 11.62
C VAL A 147 16.65 -30.01 12.61
N GLY A 148 16.52 -31.24 12.09
CA GLY A 148 16.37 -32.46 12.88
C GLY A 148 15.00 -32.67 13.52
N LEU A 149 14.02 -31.79 13.28
CA LEU A 149 12.68 -31.85 13.87
C LEU A 149 11.64 -32.32 12.84
N ASP A 150 10.98 -33.45 13.12
CA ASP A 150 9.82 -33.88 12.33
C ASP A 150 8.58 -33.07 12.72
N VAL A 151 8.15 -32.18 11.84
CA VAL A 151 6.98 -31.30 12.05
C VAL A 151 5.77 -31.65 11.18
N LYS A 152 5.91 -32.64 10.30
CA LYS A 152 4.84 -32.99 9.37
C LYS A 152 3.62 -33.50 10.13
N ASP A 153 2.45 -32.97 9.78
CA ASP A 153 1.16 -33.30 10.37
C ASP A 153 1.02 -32.98 11.88
N LYS A 154 1.88 -32.12 12.44
CA LYS A 154 1.92 -31.76 13.86
C LYS A 154 1.52 -30.31 14.15
N VAL A 155 1.22 -30.04 15.40
CA VAL A 155 1.08 -28.68 15.96
C VAL A 155 2.46 -28.21 16.40
N VAL A 156 2.96 -27.15 15.76
CA VAL A 156 4.26 -26.56 16.07
C VAL A 156 4.07 -25.42 17.08
N VAL A 157 4.80 -25.48 18.19
CA VAL A 157 4.85 -24.40 19.19
C VAL A 157 6.14 -23.62 19.01
N VAL A 158 6.05 -22.29 18.96
CA VAL A 158 7.19 -21.38 18.81
C VAL A 158 7.12 -20.23 19.81
N LEU A 159 8.28 -19.66 20.11
CA LEU A 159 8.42 -18.41 20.85
C LEU A 159 8.15 -17.21 19.93
N ARG A 160 7.48 -16.19 20.47
CA ARG A 160 7.41 -14.85 19.89
C ARG A 160 8.81 -14.24 19.88
N TYR A 161 9.09 -13.36 18.90
CA TYR A 161 10.38 -12.66 18.73
C TYR A 161 11.53 -13.55 18.22
N PHE A 162 12.75 -13.27 18.66
CA PHE A 162 13.98 -13.92 18.26
C PHE A 162 14.95 -13.92 19.45
N PRO A 163 16.04 -14.69 19.41
CA PRO A 163 17.06 -14.74 20.47
C PRO A 163 17.62 -13.36 20.86
N GLU A 164 17.26 -12.85 22.04
CA GLU A 164 17.61 -11.48 22.49
C GLU A 164 19.01 -11.34 23.10
N ASP A 165 19.60 -12.44 23.60
CA ASP A 165 20.94 -12.47 24.20
C ASP A 165 22.05 -12.61 23.14
N ALA A 166 21.68 -12.74 21.85
CA ALA A 166 22.62 -12.78 20.73
C ALA A 166 23.33 -11.43 20.50
N ASP A 167 24.51 -11.46 19.87
CA ASP A 167 25.24 -10.24 19.52
C ASP A 167 24.44 -9.33 18.56
N GLN A 168 24.77 -8.04 18.51
CA GLN A 168 24.02 -7.04 17.74
C GLN A 168 23.90 -7.38 16.25
N LYS A 169 24.94 -7.95 15.63
CA LYS A 169 24.91 -8.31 14.20
C LYS A 169 23.96 -9.47 13.98
N THR A 170 24.03 -10.50 14.82
CA THR A 170 23.12 -11.65 14.76
C THR A 170 21.67 -11.23 15.00
N ARG A 171 21.39 -10.38 16.00
CA ARG A 171 20.05 -9.84 16.23
C ARG A 171 19.49 -9.08 15.04
N ALA A 172 20.30 -8.27 14.37
CA ALA A 172 19.88 -7.52 13.18
C ALA A 172 19.48 -8.44 12.01
N ILE A 173 20.09 -9.64 11.91
CA ILE A 173 19.71 -10.66 10.91
C ILE A 173 18.43 -11.37 11.37
N LEU A 174 18.42 -11.91 12.58
CA LEU A 174 17.29 -12.69 13.12
C LEU A 174 15.99 -11.89 13.17
N ALA A 175 16.06 -10.60 13.49
CA ALA A 175 14.91 -9.70 13.54
C ALA A 175 14.17 -9.65 12.20
N ARG A 176 14.87 -9.72 11.06
CA ARG A 176 14.27 -9.71 9.71
C ARG A 176 13.36 -10.92 9.44
N TYR A 177 13.67 -12.04 10.09
CA TYR A 177 12.96 -13.33 9.93
C TYR A 177 12.01 -13.63 11.09
N SER A 178 11.81 -12.66 12.00
CA SER A 178 11.01 -12.86 13.21
C SER A 178 9.52 -12.55 13.04
N ASP A 179 9.12 -12.07 11.86
CA ASP A 179 7.72 -11.83 11.54
C ASP A 179 6.89 -13.12 11.65
N LEU A 180 5.71 -13.03 12.29
CA LEU A 180 4.91 -14.21 12.59
C LEU A 180 4.34 -14.88 11.35
N ARG A 181 4.06 -14.12 10.30
CA ARG A 181 3.55 -14.65 9.03
C ARG A 181 4.65 -15.40 8.29
N TYR A 182 5.89 -14.89 8.35
CA TYR A 182 7.07 -15.63 7.89
C TYR A 182 7.25 -16.97 8.64
N LYS A 183 7.17 -16.98 9.97
CA LYS A 183 7.26 -18.22 10.77
C LYS A 183 6.15 -19.22 10.44
N ALA A 184 4.92 -18.73 10.28
CA ALA A 184 3.78 -19.56 9.88
C ALA A 184 4.00 -20.22 8.52
N MET A 185 4.50 -19.44 7.54
CA MET A 185 4.90 -19.96 6.23
C MET A 185 5.98 -21.03 6.39
N ALA A 186 7.05 -20.77 7.15
CA ALA A 186 8.15 -21.73 7.35
C ALA A 186 7.67 -23.06 7.96
N ALA A 187 6.77 -23.03 8.93
CA ALA A 187 6.13 -24.22 9.51
C ALA A 187 5.27 -24.97 8.49
N ARG A 188 4.42 -24.25 7.74
CA ARG A 188 3.52 -24.80 6.72
C ARG A 188 4.30 -25.52 5.61
N GLN A 189 5.37 -24.92 5.10
CA GLN A 189 6.19 -25.50 4.01
C GLN A 189 6.83 -26.83 4.42
N ARG A 190 6.99 -27.07 5.73
CA ARG A 190 7.50 -28.33 6.30
C ARG A 190 6.38 -29.30 6.70
N GLY A 191 5.13 -28.97 6.41
CA GLY A 191 3.97 -29.84 6.61
C GLY A 191 3.27 -29.71 7.97
N ALA A 192 3.55 -28.67 8.76
CA ALA A 192 2.83 -28.43 10.01
C ALA A 192 1.33 -28.19 9.76
N LYS A 193 0.46 -28.69 10.66
CA LYS A 193 -1.00 -28.45 10.62
C LYS A 193 -1.41 -27.14 11.29
N ALA A 194 -0.69 -26.78 12.35
CA ALA A 194 -0.91 -25.53 13.07
C ALA A 194 0.39 -24.98 13.64
N MET A 195 0.38 -23.67 13.91
CA MET A 195 1.41 -22.98 14.66
C MET A 195 0.80 -22.29 15.90
N LEU A 196 1.36 -22.53 17.07
CA LEU A 196 1.04 -21.83 18.31
C LEU A 196 2.22 -20.94 18.72
N VAL A 197 1.93 -19.68 19.05
CA VAL A 197 2.94 -18.69 19.42
C VAL A 197 2.81 -18.31 20.90
N ILE A 198 3.89 -18.46 21.66
CA ILE A 198 3.95 -18.05 23.07
C ILE A 198 4.89 -16.85 23.20
N ALA A 199 4.44 -15.78 23.84
CA ALA A 199 5.38 -14.78 24.37
C ALA A 199 6.07 -15.37 25.60
N GLY A 200 7.32 -15.78 25.44
CA GLY A 200 8.05 -16.54 26.46
C GLY A 200 8.25 -15.76 27.78
N PRO A 201 8.53 -16.44 28.90
CA PRO A 201 8.73 -15.80 30.20
C PRO A 201 9.81 -14.71 30.25
N ARG A 202 10.80 -14.74 29.35
CA ARG A 202 11.90 -13.77 29.24
C ARG A 202 11.63 -12.66 28.21
N SER A 203 10.43 -12.61 27.62
CA SER A 203 10.09 -11.65 26.56
C SER A 203 9.38 -10.39 27.10
N PRO A 204 9.42 -9.25 26.37
CA PRO A 204 8.81 -7.98 26.81
C PRO A 204 7.32 -8.02 27.19
N ASN A 205 6.56 -8.98 26.67
CA ASN A 205 5.12 -9.18 26.93
C ASN A 205 4.84 -10.60 27.44
N ALA A 206 5.67 -11.09 28.36
CA ALA A 206 5.65 -12.46 28.85
C ALA A 206 4.23 -12.96 29.16
N GLY A 207 3.83 -14.06 28.53
CA GLY A 207 2.57 -14.73 28.74
C GLY A 207 1.32 -14.03 28.19
N ALA A 208 1.43 -12.84 27.60
CA ALA A 208 0.31 -12.17 26.95
C ALA A 208 0.03 -12.74 25.55
N THR A 209 -1.25 -12.84 25.17
CA THR A 209 -1.65 -13.10 23.79
C THR A 209 -1.35 -11.92 22.89
N ILE A 210 -1.28 -12.19 21.58
CA ILE A 210 -0.98 -11.18 20.56
C ILE A 210 -2.30 -10.64 20.01
N PRO A 211 -2.59 -9.34 20.19
CA PRO A 211 -3.77 -8.71 19.61
C PRO A 211 -3.80 -8.91 18.09
N MET A 212 -5.00 -9.16 17.55
CA MET A 212 -5.20 -9.17 16.11
C MET A 212 -4.95 -7.78 15.55
N THR A 213 -4.13 -7.71 14.50
CA THR A 213 -3.88 -6.48 13.75
C THR A 213 -4.68 -6.49 12.46
N PHE A 214 -4.81 -5.32 11.85
CA PHE A 214 -5.28 -5.23 10.47
C PHE A 214 -4.41 -6.09 9.54
N ASP A 215 -5.06 -6.81 8.63
CA ASP A 215 -4.42 -7.66 7.63
C ASP A 215 -5.15 -7.43 6.31
N THR A 216 -4.41 -6.98 5.29
CA THR A 216 -4.97 -6.68 3.97
C THR A 216 -5.20 -7.94 3.14
N ALA A 217 -4.68 -9.10 3.56
CA ALA A 217 -4.93 -10.35 2.84
C ALA A 217 -6.39 -10.81 2.97
N LEU A 218 -7.01 -10.97 1.80
CA LEU A 218 -8.36 -11.51 1.65
C LEU A 218 -8.43 -13.03 1.96
N ALA A 219 -7.30 -13.74 1.93
CA ALA A 219 -7.16 -15.16 2.27
C ALA A 219 -6.33 -15.36 3.55
N GLY A 220 -6.56 -16.51 4.21
CA GLY A 220 -5.69 -16.98 5.28
C GLY A 220 -4.33 -17.47 4.73
N SER A 221 -3.39 -17.68 5.64
CA SER A 221 -2.02 -18.06 5.33
C SER A 221 -1.86 -19.54 4.93
N GLY A 222 -2.95 -20.30 4.79
CA GLY A 222 -2.88 -21.73 4.47
C GLY A 222 -2.44 -22.60 5.65
N ILE A 223 -2.49 -22.07 6.88
CA ILE A 223 -2.21 -22.78 8.14
C ILE A 223 -3.05 -22.18 9.27
N VAL A 224 -3.46 -23.02 10.23
CA VAL A 224 -4.07 -22.58 11.49
C VAL A 224 -2.99 -22.00 12.40
N ALA A 225 -3.08 -20.72 12.76
CA ALA A 225 -2.10 -20.05 13.61
C ALA A 225 -2.78 -19.24 14.74
N ALA A 226 -2.32 -19.45 15.97
CA ALA A 226 -2.84 -18.73 17.13
C ALA A 226 -1.72 -18.34 18.10
N SER A 227 -1.87 -17.20 18.75
CA SER A 227 -1.12 -16.87 19.95
C SER A 227 -1.83 -17.48 21.16
N ILE A 228 -1.05 -17.98 22.11
CA ILE A 228 -1.54 -18.53 23.37
C ILE A 228 -0.85 -17.85 24.56
N SER A 229 -1.55 -17.79 25.68
CA SER A 229 -1.05 -17.19 26.90
C SER A 229 0.04 -18.02 27.57
N GLY A 230 0.69 -17.44 28.57
CA GLY A 230 1.65 -18.13 29.42
C GLY A 230 1.03 -19.30 30.17
N GLU A 231 -0.25 -19.21 30.56
CA GLU A 231 -0.97 -20.30 31.23
C GLU A 231 -1.22 -21.49 30.28
N ALA A 232 -1.70 -21.20 29.07
CA ALA A 232 -1.88 -22.20 28.02
C ALA A 232 -0.54 -22.83 27.61
N GLY A 233 0.51 -22.02 27.47
CA GLY A 233 1.88 -22.48 27.24
C GLY A 233 2.38 -23.38 28.36
N ALA A 234 2.18 -23.00 29.62
CA ALA A 234 2.57 -23.82 30.76
C ALA A 234 1.88 -25.19 30.76
N ALA A 235 0.61 -25.29 30.35
CA ALA A 235 -0.09 -26.57 30.23
C ALA A 235 0.52 -27.49 29.15
N ILE A 236 1.05 -26.92 28.07
CA ILE A 236 1.78 -27.66 27.02
C ILE A 236 3.13 -28.16 27.55
N PHE A 237 3.86 -27.33 28.30
CA PHE A 237 5.20 -27.65 28.83
C PHE A 237 5.19 -28.38 30.17
N ASP A 238 4.03 -28.58 30.78
CA ASP A 238 3.88 -29.44 31.96
C ASP A 238 4.53 -30.83 31.66
N GLY A 239 5.05 -31.54 32.64
CA GLY A 239 5.70 -32.86 32.42
C GLY A 239 6.82 -32.99 31.36
N VAL A 240 7.31 -31.91 30.73
CA VAL A 240 8.54 -31.96 29.94
C VAL A 240 9.70 -31.94 30.94
N ALA A 241 10.32 -33.10 31.16
CA ALA A 241 11.40 -33.27 32.14
C ALA A 241 12.51 -32.22 31.92
N ASP A 242 12.96 -31.59 33.00
CA ASP A 242 14.06 -30.61 33.06
C ASP A 242 13.89 -29.35 32.19
N ASN A 243 12.68 -29.05 31.71
CA ASN A 243 12.43 -28.02 30.70
C ASN A 243 11.22 -27.13 31.06
N LYS A 244 11.33 -26.36 32.15
CA LYS A 244 10.41 -25.22 32.34
C LYS A 244 10.56 -24.28 31.15
N LEU A 245 9.47 -23.72 30.65
CA LEU A 245 9.47 -22.87 29.47
C LEU A 245 10.52 -21.72 29.55
N GLU A 246 10.75 -21.18 30.74
CA GLU A 246 11.77 -20.16 30.98
C GLU A 246 13.20 -20.68 30.74
N ASP A 247 13.52 -21.88 31.23
CA ASP A 247 14.84 -22.50 31.06
C ASP A 247 15.08 -22.89 29.58
N VAL A 248 14.04 -23.40 28.92
CA VAL A 248 14.05 -23.68 27.49
C VAL A 248 14.32 -22.40 26.69
N GLN A 249 13.59 -21.33 26.97
CA GLN A 249 13.80 -20.04 26.31
C GLN A 249 15.22 -19.52 26.54
N LYS A 250 15.71 -19.54 27.78
CA LYS A 250 17.05 -19.10 28.13
C LYS A 250 18.14 -19.82 27.32
N SER A 251 17.97 -21.12 27.07
CA SER A 251 18.93 -21.87 26.24
C SER A 251 18.95 -21.41 24.77
N MET A 252 17.81 -20.93 24.27
CA MET A 252 17.61 -20.48 22.90
C MET A 252 18.00 -19.01 22.69
N ASP A 253 17.95 -18.18 23.74
CA ASP A 253 18.19 -16.74 23.67
C ASP A 253 19.61 -16.36 23.23
N THR A 254 20.56 -17.29 23.36
CA THR A 254 21.94 -17.12 22.91
C THR A 254 22.10 -16.94 21.40
N GLY A 255 21.08 -17.34 20.61
CA GLY A 255 21.14 -17.33 19.15
C GLY A 255 22.00 -18.45 18.55
N ASN A 256 22.33 -19.48 19.33
CA ASN A 256 23.07 -20.65 18.84
C ASN A 256 22.26 -21.36 17.74
N PRO A 257 22.76 -21.44 16.49
CA PRO A 257 22.04 -22.09 15.38
C PRO A 257 21.93 -23.60 15.53
N HIS A 258 22.65 -24.20 16.49
CA HIS A 258 22.56 -25.62 16.81
C HIS A 258 21.56 -25.93 17.93
N ALA A 259 20.98 -24.91 18.58
CA ALA A 259 19.91 -25.11 19.55
C ALA A 259 18.67 -25.68 18.83
N SER A 260 18.38 -26.95 19.10
CA SER A 260 17.33 -27.69 18.39
C SER A 260 16.02 -27.69 19.17
N GLY A 261 14.91 -27.67 18.44
CA GLY A 261 13.60 -27.98 19.00
C GLY A 261 13.49 -29.44 19.45
N PHE A 262 12.35 -29.81 20.02
CA PHE A 262 12.07 -31.17 20.49
C PHE A 262 10.59 -31.53 20.38
N ALA A 263 10.31 -32.84 20.27
CA ALA A 263 8.95 -33.34 20.35
C ALA A 263 8.47 -33.37 21.81
N ILE A 264 7.18 -33.10 22.02
CA ILE A 264 6.55 -33.26 23.33
C ILE A 264 5.73 -34.56 23.30
N PRO A 265 6.28 -35.69 23.79
CA PRO A 265 5.63 -36.98 23.69
C PRO A 265 4.32 -37.00 24.49
N GLU A 266 3.41 -37.89 24.10
CA GLU A 266 2.14 -38.12 24.80
C GLU A 266 1.21 -36.90 24.91
N LEU A 267 1.49 -35.85 24.14
CA LEU A 267 0.69 -34.62 24.09
C LEU A 267 -0.02 -34.48 22.75
N THR A 268 -1.33 -34.27 22.80
CA THR A 268 -2.15 -33.88 21.64
C THR A 268 -2.79 -32.54 21.93
N VAL A 269 -2.77 -31.65 20.93
CA VAL A 269 -3.44 -30.34 21.03
C VAL A 269 -4.44 -30.21 19.89
N ALA A 270 -5.68 -29.88 20.24
CA ALA A 270 -6.69 -29.40 19.31
C ALA A 270 -6.65 -27.87 19.28
N VAL A 271 -6.55 -27.28 18.09
CA VAL A 271 -6.54 -25.83 17.85
C VAL A 271 -7.70 -25.50 16.93
N LYS A 272 -8.62 -24.67 17.41
CA LYS A 272 -9.63 -24.01 16.61
C LYS A 272 -9.25 -22.55 16.46
N SER A 273 -9.01 -22.12 15.23
CA SER A 273 -8.88 -20.72 14.87
C SER A 273 -10.19 -20.23 14.27
N ALA A 274 -10.67 -19.07 14.73
CA ALA A 274 -11.90 -18.45 14.26
C ALA A 274 -11.63 -16.99 13.89
N VAL A 275 -10.94 -16.75 12.77
CA VAL A 275 -10.73 -15.41 12.23
C VAL A 275 -12.01 -14.94 11.52
N GLN A 276 -12.58 -13.85 12.01
CA GLN A 276 -13.64 -13.11 11.34
C GLN A 276 -13.06 -11.84 10.73
N ARG A 277 -13.03 -11.77 9.40
CA ARG A 277 -12.71 -10.54 8.65
C ARG A 277 -13.95 -9.65 8.67
N GLU A 278 -13.78 -8.43 9.13
CA GLU A 278 -14.84 -7.43 9.13
C GLU A 278 -14.78 -6.69 7.80
N THR A 279 -15.85 -6.80 7.01
CA THR A 279 -15.98 -6.10 5.73
C THR A 279 -16.73 -4.79 5.95
N GLN A 280 -16.25 -3.71 5.34
CA GLN A 280 -16.99 -2.46 5.21
C GLN A 280 -17.13 -2.09 3.73
N THR A 281 -18.09 -1.22 3.44
CA THR A 281 -18.30 -0.68 2.10
C THR A 281 -17.57 0.66 1.99
N GLY A 282 -16.58 0.72 1.10
CA GLY A 282 -15.90 1.94 0.67
C GLY A 282 -16.64 2.61 -0.49
N ARG A 283 -16.32 3.89 -0.75
CA ARG A 283 -16.99 4.68 -1.79
C ARG A 283 -15.99 5.56 -2.52
N ASN A 284 -15.75 5.30 -3.80
CA ASN A 284 -15.13 6.31 -4.66
C ASN A 284 -16.16 7.40 -4.97
N VAL A 285 -15.70 8.64 -5.14
CA VAL A 285 -16.52 9.71 -5.72
C VAL A 285 -16.11 9.91 -7.17
N VAL A 286 -17.00 9.62 -8.11
CA VAL A 286 -16.74 9.67 -9.55
C VAL A 286 -17.80 10.48 -10.27
N ALA A 287 -17.36 11.40 -11.12
CA ALA A 287 -18.23 12.21 -11.95
C ALA A 287 -17.55 12.50 -13.29
N TYR A 288 -18.28 13.13 -14.20
CA TYR A 288 -17.67 13.67 -15.41
C TYR A 288 -18.24 15.01 -15.86
N LEU A 289 -17.39 15.78 -16.53
CA LEU A 289 -17.80 16.94 -17.30
C LEU A 289 -18.01 16.49 -18.76
N PRO A 290 -19.21 16.67 -19.33
CA PRO A 290 -19.45 16.32 -20.73
C PRO A 290 -18.55 17.11 -21.69
N ALA A 291 -18.15 16.48 -22.79
CA ALA A 291 -17.62 17.18 -23.94
C ALA A 291 -18.60 18.29 -24.35
N SER A 292 -18.07 19.46 -24.67
CA SER A 292 -18.84 20.67 -25.00
C SER A 292 -18.51 21.23 -26.39
N SER A 293 -17.51 20.67 -27.07
CA SER A 293 -17.18 20.97 -28.46
C SER A 293 -17.20 19.69 -29.32
N SER A 294 -17.62 19.83 -30.58
CA SER A 294 -17.58 18.73 -31.54
C SER A 294 -16.14 18.53 -32.02
N MET A 295 -15.72 17.27 -32.05
CA MET A 295 -14.47 16.84 -32.65
C MET A 295 -14.74 15.57 -33.45
N THR A 296 -14.32 15.55 -34.72
CA THR A 296 -14.57 14.41 -35.61
C THR A 296 -13.47 13.37 -35.44
N GLY A 297 -13.84 12.09 -35.39
CA GLY A 297 -12.87 10.98 -35.33
C GLY A 297 -12.13 10.85 -33.99
N VAL A 298 -12.74 11.27 -32.88
CA VAL A 298 -12.14 11.18 -31.55
C VAL A 298 -11.95 9.71 -31.14
N GLU A 299 -10.71 9.29 -31.00
CA GLU A 299 -10.35 7.99 -30.43
C GLU A 299 -10.38 8.06 -28.91
N ARG A 300 -10.95 7.09 -28.19
CA ARG A 300 -10.97 7.05 -26.71
C ARG A 300 -11.55 8.32 -26.05
N PRO A 301 -12.88 8.55 -26.09
CA PRO A 301 -13.51 9.87 -25.88
C PRO A 301 -13.41 10.47 -24.47
N TRP A 302 -12.65 9.88 -23.56
CA TRP A 302 -12.52 10.29 -22.16
C TRP A 302 -11.07 10.60 -21.79
N VAL A 303 -10.86 11.62 -20.97
CA VAL A 303 -9.61 11.84 -20.22
C VAL A 303 -9.96 11.83 -18.74
N ALA A 304 -9.17 11.13 -17.94
CA ALA A 304 -9.42 10.97 -16.51
C ALA A 304 -8.39 11.74 -15.67
N LEU A 305 -8.84 12.30 -14.56
CA LEU A 305 -8.02 12.84 -13.48
C LEU A 305 -8.47 12.23 -12.17
N GLY A 306 -7.53 11.99 -11.26
CA GLY A 306 -7.89 11.55 -9.92
C GLY A 306 -6.82 11.69 -8.86
N ALA A 307 -7.28 11.53 -7.63
CA ALA A 307 -6.51 11.55 -6.40
C ALA A 307 -7.24 10.68 -5.37
N HIS A 308 -6.53 9.99 -4.50
CA HIS A 308 -7.18 9.46 -3.30
C HIS A 308 -7.62 10.60 -2.38
N TYR A 309 -8.63 10.32 -1.56
CA TYR A 309 -9.16 11.29 -0.58
C TYR A 309 -9.27 10.71 0.85
N ASP A 310 -9.06 9.40 1.02
CA ASP A 310 -8.93 8.76 2.32
C ASP A 310 -7.55 9.01 2.95
N HIS A 311 -7.46 9.01 4.27
CA HIS A 311 -6.17 9.08 4.96
C HIS A 311 -6.18 8.20 6.22
N LEU A 312 -5.25 8.38 7.15
CA LEU A 312 -5.01 7.43 8.25
C LEU A 312 -5.92 7.56 9.48
N GLY A 313 -6.88 8.49 9.48
CA GLY A 313 -7.76 8.74 10.62
C GLY A 313 -6.99 9.12 11.89
N ARG A 314 -7.01 8.24 12.91
CA ARG A 314 -6.24 8.42 14.17
C ARG A 314 -4.93 7.60 14.22
N GLY A 315 -4.52 7.01 13.11
CA GLY A 315 -3.29 6.22 13.02
C GLY A 315 -3.36 4.88 13.75
N THR A 316 -4.55 4.27 13.85
CA THR A 316 -4.72 2.95 14.50
C THR A 316 -4.31 1.77 13.62
N ASN A 317 -4.02 2.01 12.34
CA ASN A 317 -3.59 1.02 11.36
C ASN A 317 -2.07 1.12 11.12
N GLY A 318 -1.46 0.07 10.59
CA GLY A 318 0.00 -0.14 10.54
C GLY A 318 0.83 0.84 9.68
N ASN A 319 0.22 1.86 9.07
CA ASN A 319 0.89 2.79 8.16
C ASN A 319 1.23 4.14 8.81
N SER A 320 0.81 4.39 10.06
CA SER A 320 1.17 5.61 10.78
C SER A 320 2.65 5.66 11.14
N LEU A 321 3.28 6.83 10.92
CA LEU A 321 4.65 7.13 11.34
C LEU A 321 4.69 7.99 12.61
N ALA A 322 3.56 8.14 13.30
CA ALA A 322 3.42 8.96 14.51
C ALA A 322 4.36 8.48 15.63
N ALA A 323 4.95 9.42 16.36
CA ALA A 323 5.70 9.10 17.57
C ALA A 323 4.75 8.61 18.69
N LYS A 324 5.30 7.98 19.73
CA LYS A 324 4.50 7.43 20.84
C LYS A 324 3.64 8.49 21.52
N GLU A 325 4.17 9.71 21.62
CA GLU A 325 3.54 10.89 22.20
C GLU A 325 2.39 11.42 21.32
N GLU A 326 2.33 10.98 20.07
CA GLU A 326 1.33 11.38 19.08
C GLU A 326 0.29 10.30 18.80
N ALA A 327 0.40 9.15 19.46
CA ALA A 327 -0.50 8.01 19.27
C ALA A 327 -1.97 8.40 19.49
N GLY A 328 -2.85 8.02 18.55
CA GLY A 328 -4.28 8.29 18.59
C GLY A 328 -4.70 9.72 18.20
N ARG A 329 -3.76 10.60 17.86
CA ARG A 329 -4.05 11.93 17.31
C ARG A 329 -4.55 11.82 15.87
N ILE A 330 -5.34 12.80 15.45
CA ILE A 330 -5.85 12.90 14.08
C ILE A 330 -4.67 13.11 13.13
N HIS A 331 -4.63 12.30 12.08
CA HIS A 331 -3.78 12.46 10.92
C HIS A 331 -4.57 13.29 9.91
N TYR A 332 -4.26 14.58 9.80
CA TYR A 332 -5.07 15.50 9.01
C TYR A 332 -4.92 15.28 7.50
N GLY A 333 -3.76 14.81 7.05
CA GLY A 333 -3.49 14.51 5.66
C GLY A 333 -3.71 15.70 4.73
N ALA A 334 -3.05 16.83 5.04
CA ALA A 334 -3.17 18.05 4.27
C ALA A 334 -2.43 17.98 2.93
N ASP A 335 -1.22 17.44 2.92
CA ASP A 335 -0.47 17.19 1.69
C ASP A 335 -0.82 15.81 1.14
N ASP A 336 -0.70 14.79 2.01
CA ASP A 336 -1.12 13.42 1.77
C ASP A 336 -2.50 13.22 2.41
N ASN A 337 -3.60 13.61 1.78
CA ASN A 337 -3.75 13.77 0.33
C ASN A 337 -4.70 14.91 -0.06
N ALA A 338 -5.10 15.76 0.89
CA ALA A 338 -6.06 16.82 0.62
C ALA A 338 -5.57 17.78 -0.48
N SER A 339 -4.26 17.94 -0.63
CA SER A 339 -3.65 18.72 -1.72
C SER A 339 -4.00 18.16 -3.11
N GLY A 340 -3.90 16.84 -3.31
CA GLY A 340 -4.24 16.16 -4.56
C GLY A 340 -5.73 16.23 -4.86
N THR A 341 -6.56 15.93 -3.87
CA THR A 341 -8.03 16.07 -3.98
C THR A 341 -8.43 17.52 -4.33
N ALA A 342 -7.84 18.51 -3.66
CA ALA A 342 -8.09 19.93 -3.95
C ALA A 342 -7.63 20.32 -5.35
N ALA A 343 -6.48 19.83 -5.80
CA ALA A 343 -5.97 20.09 -7.15
C ALA A 343 -6.92 19.54 -8.22
N VAL A 344 -7.38 18.29 -8.06
CA VAL A 344 -8.33 17.66 -8.99
C VAL A 344 -9.66 18.43 -9.07
N LEU A 345 -10.21 18.86 -7.93
CA LEU A 345 -11.40 19.73 -7.90
C LEU A 345 -11.18 21.05 -8.65
N ALA A 346 -10.05 21.72 -8.42
CA ALA A 346 -9.74 23.01 -9.04
C ALA A 346 -9.42 22.89 -10.54
N VAL A 347 -8.79 21.78 -10.97
CA VAL A 347 -8.61 21.45 -12.39
C VAL A 347 -9.96 21.24 -13.05
N ALA A 348 -10.85 20.44 -12.44
CA ALA A 348 -12.19 20.21 -12.95
C ALA A 348 -13.00 21.50 -13.07
N GLU A 349 -12.97 22.37 -12.06
CA GLU A 349 -13.62 23.69 -12.10
C GLU A 349 -13.08 24.55 -13.25
N THR A 350 -11.77 24.57 -13.45
CA THR A 350 -11.13 25.32 -14.54
C THR A 350 -11.57 24.78 -15.91
N LEU A 351 -11.64 23.46 -16.08
CA LEU A 351 -12.05 22.82 -17.34
C LEU A 351 -13.56 22.93 -17.59
N ALA A 352 -14.39 23.00 -16.55
CA ALA A 352 -15.84 23.18 -16.68
C ALA A 352 -16.21 24.47 -17.43
N GLN A 353 -15.36 25.50 -17.29
CA GLN A 353 -15.53 26.82 -17.92
C GLN A 353 -14.92 26.92 -19.33
N GLN A 354 -14.33 25.85 -19.86
CA GLN A 354 -13.66 25.84 -21.17
C GLN A 354 -14.36 24.89 -22.15
N PRO A 355 -14.21 25.10 -23.48
CA PRO A 355 -14.57 24.09 -24.47
C PRO A 355 -13.78 22.80 -24.25
N ARG A 356 -14.44 21.65 -24.39
CA ARG A 356 -13.85 20.31 -24.17
C ARG A 356 -14.22 19.38 -25.32
N GLY A 357 -13.23 18.87 -26.05
CA GLY A 357 -13.42 17.89 -27.12
C GLY A 357 -13.64 16.45 -26.62
N ARG A 358 -13.20 16.15 -25.39
CA ARG A 358 -13.38 14.87 -24.70
C ARG A 358 -14.23 15.06 -23.45
N HIS A 359 -14.86 13.99 -22.98
CA HIS A 359 -15.40 13.93 -21.62
C HIS A 359 -14.25 13.95 -20.62
N VAL A 360 -14.41 14.69 -19.52
CA VAL A 360 -13.41 14.74 -18.45
C VAL A 360 -13.96 13.95 -17.26
N LEU A 361 -13.45 12.74 -17.03
CA LEU A 361 -13.74 11.94 -15.85
C LEU A 361 -12.93 12.49 -14.67
N VAL A 362 -13.60 12.68 -13.54
CA VAL A 362 -12.99 13.13 -12.30
C VAL A 362 -13.27 12.06 -11.25
N GLY A 363 -12.21 11.44 -10.72
CA GLY A 363 -12.29 10.34 -9.77
C GLY A 363 -11.56 10.65 -8.47
N PHE A 364 -12.21 10.34 -7.35
CA PHE A 364 -11.63 10.43 -6.02
C PHE A 364 -11.67 9.06 -5.37
N TRP A 365 -10.51 8.51 -5.04
CA TRP A 365 -10.33 7.12 -4.65
C TRP A 365 -10.34 6.95 -3.13
N SER A 366 -11.05 5.94 -2.66
CA SER A 366 -11.11 5.54 -1.25
C SER A 366 -10.23 4.32 -1.03
N ALA A 367 -9.75 4.10 0.20
CA ALA A 367 -8.92 2.97 0.59
C ALA A 367 -7.61 2.82 -0.20
N GLU A 368 -6.99 3.94 -0.61
CA GLU A 368 -5.65 3.96 -1.20
C GLU A 368 -4.62 3.54 -0.14
N GLU A 369 -4.76 4.10 1.06
CA GLU A 369 -3.83 3.96 2.20
C GLU A 369 -3.66 2.53 2.68
N ILE A 370 -4.60 1.66 2.31
CA ILE A 370 -4.61 0.24 2.68
C ILE A 370 -4.41 -0.69 1.48
N GLY A 371 -4.02 -0.14 0.32
CA GLY A 371 -3.56 -0.89 -0.84
C GLY A 371 -4.29 -0.61 -2.14
N LEU A 372 -4.53 0.66 -2.49
CA LEU A 372 -5.13 1.08 -3.79
C LEU A 372 -6.50 0.43 -4.05
N ILE A 373 -7.29 0.12 -3.01
CA ILE A 373 -8.46 -0.75 -3.14
C ILE A 373 -9.54 -0.07 -3.99
N GLY A 374 -9.78 1.22 -3.78
CA GLY A 374 -10.81 1.96 -4.51
C GLY A 374 -10.53 2.11 -6.00
N SER A 375 -9.30 2.50 -6.38
CA SER A 375 -8.95 2.61 -7.81
C SER A 375 -8.92 1.25 -8.50
N ASN A 376 -8.44 0.19 -7.82
CA ASN A 376 -8.52 -1.18 -8.35
C ASN A 376 -9.97 -1.65 -8.54
N ALA A 377 -10.84 -1.40 -7.57
CA ALA A 377 -12.27 -1.72 -7.69
C ALA A 377 -12.89 -1.00 -8.89
N PHE A 378 -12.53 0.25 -9.13
CA PHE A 378 -12.98 1.02 -10.30
C PHE A 378 -12.50 0.40 -11.61
N VAL A 379 -11.18 0.20 -11.81
CA VAL A 379 -10.65 -0.29 -13.10
C VAL A 379 -11.03 -1.75 -13.40
N ASN A 380 -11.35 -2.55 -12.39
CA ASN A 380 -11.78 -3.94 -12.55
C ASN A 380 -13.25 -4.07 -13.00
N LYS A 381 -14.11 -3.12 -12.61
CA LYS A 381 -15.52 -3.07 -13.05
C LYS A 381 -15.91 -1.63 -13.44
N PRO A 382 -15.27 -1.06 -14.48
CA PRO A 382 -15.35 0.37 -14.68
C PRO A 382 -16.68 0.76 -15.34
N PRO A 383 -17.36 1.82 -14.86
CA PRO A 383 -18.49 2.42 -15.55
C PRO A 383 -18.13 2.94 -16.96
N VAL A 384 -16.87 3.30 -17.16
CA VAL A 384 -16.29 3.70 -18.46
C VAL A 384 -15.14 2.74 -18.78
N PRO A 385 -15.26 1.88 -19.82
CA PRO A 385 -14.22 0.92 -20.18
C PRO A 385 -12.84 1.58 -20.35
N ALA A 386 -11.77 0.91 -19.88
CA ALA A 386 -10.42 1.45 -19.88
C ALA A 386 -9.90 1.77 -21.31
N ASP A 387 -10.33 1.02 -22.32
CA ASP A 387 -10.01 1.26 -23.73
C ASP A 387 -10.66 2.53 -24.30
N GLN A 388 -11.60 3.15 -23.58
CA GLN A 388 -12.17 4.45 -23.90
C GLN A 388 -11.44 5.62 -23.22
N LEU A 389 -10.47 5.35 -22.33
CA LEU A 389 -9.66 6.38 -21.67
C LEU A 389 -8.42 6.71 -22.51
N ALA A 390 -8.34 7.96 -22.97
CA ALA A 390 -7.18 8.50 -23.67
C ALA A 390 -5.97 8.65 -22.74
N ALA A 391 -6.20 9.09 -21.50
CA ALA A 391 -5.17 9.22 -20.49
C ALA A 391 -5.74 9.29 -19.07
N TYR A 392 -4.89 9.04 -18.07
CA TYR A 392 -5.14 9.25 -16.65
C TYR A 392 -4.08 10.15 -16.00
N LEU A 393 -4.48 11.17 -15.26
CA LEU A 393 -3.59 12.05 -14.51
C LEU A 393 -3.84 11.90 -13.01
N ASN A 394 -2.83 11.44 -12.28
CA ASN A 394 -2.87 11.19 -10.84
C ASN A 394 -2.24 12.34 -10.04
N PHE A 395 -2.84 12.71 -8.91
CA PHE A 395 -2.34 13.76 -8.02
C PHE A 395 -2.23 13.23 -6.60
N ASP A 396 -1.02 13.22 -6.08
CA ASP A 396 -0.68 12.69 -4.77
C ASP A 396 0.45 13.55 -4.18
N MET A 397 0.27 14.08 -2.98
CA MET A 397 1.22 14.99 -2.30
C MET A 397 1.77 16.09 -3.22
N VAL A 398 0.89 17.00 -3.65
CA VAL A 398 1.21 18.08 -4.61
C VAL A 398 1.23 19.48 -3.98
N GLY A 399 1.14 19.57 -2.65
CA GLY A 399 0.98 20.82 -1.91
C GLY A 399 2.22 21.32 -1.18
N ARG A 400 3.32 20.56 -1.12
CA ARG A 400 4.52 20.92 -0.33
C ARG A 400 5.80 21.05 -1.17
N MET A 401 5.65 21.67 -2.33
CA MET A 401 6.77 21.98 -3.22
C MET A 401 7.90 22.73 -2.52
N VAL A 402 9.13 22.27 -2.76
CA VAL A 402 10.38 22.89 -2.31
C VAL A 402 11.26 23.14 -3.54
N ASP A 403 11.97 24.27 -3.54
CA ASP A 403 12.90 24.66 -4.60
C ASP A 403 12.30 24.68 -6.02
N ASN A 404 11.00 25.00 -6.16
CA ASN A 404 10.29 25.04 -7.46
C ASN A 404 10.30 23.70 -8.23
N LYS A 405 10.59 22.58 -7.55
CA LYS A 405 10.69 21.25 -8.16
C LYS A 405 9.37 20.52 -8.17
N LEU A 406 8.90 20.17 -9.37
CA LEU A 406 7.74 19.30 -9.57
C LEU A 406 8.19 17.99 -10.20
N THR A 407 7.88 16.87 -9.55
CA THR A 407 8.12 15.55 -10.13
C THR A 407 6.92 15.13 -10.95
N VAL A 408 7.16 14.71 -12.19
CA VAL A 408 6.15 14.10 -13.07
C VAL A 408 6.61 12.70 -13.40
N GLN A 409 5.86 11.71 -12.91
CA GLN A 409 6.17 10.29 -13.03
C GLN A 409 5.31 9.63 -14.11
N ALA A 410 5.60 8.35 -14.42
CA ALA A 410 4.96 7.58 -15.48
C ALA A 410 5.10 8.20 -16.89
N THR A 411 6.08 9.07 -17.12
CA THR A 411 6.26 9.76 -18.42
C THR A 411 6.64 8.78 -19.55
N GLY A 412 7.09 7.56 -19.22
CA GLY A 412 7.39 6.52 -20.19
C GLY A 412 6.15 5.87 -20.80
N THR A 413 4.97 6.05 -20.20
CA THR A 413 3.73 5.39 -20.65
C THR A 413 3.20 5.89 -21.99
N SER A 414 3.80 6.95 -22.56
CA SER A 414 3.48 7.43 -23.90
C SER A 414 4.60 8.26 -24.49
N PRO A 415 4.93 8.10 -25.79
CA PRO A 415 5.98 8.90 -26.43
C PRO A 415 5.62 10.40 -26.55
N VAL A 416 4.35 10.76 -26.39
CA VAL A 416 3.90 12.15 -26.54
C VAL A 416 4.11 12.99 -25.28
N TRP A 417 4.39 12.35 -24.13
CA TRP A 417 4.37 13.04 -22.84
C TRP A 417 5.39 14.17 -22.72
N ASN A 418 6.65 13.94 -23.08
CA ASN A 418 7.69 14.97 -22.98
C ASN A 418 7.29 16.26 -23.70
N ARG A 419 6.77 16.16 -24.92
CA ARG A 419 6.32 17.31 -25.71
C ARG A 419 5.15 18.05 -25.03
N ILE A 420 4.13 17.31 -24.57
CA ILE A 420 2.93 17.92 -23.95
C ILE A 420 3.31 18.61 -22.64
N ILE A 421 4.15 17.96 -21.83
CA ILE A 421 4.66 18.45 -20.55
C ILE A 421 5.47 19.73 -20.77
N GLU A 422 6.45 19.71 -21.66
CA GLU A 422 7.28 20.89 -21.99
C GLU A 422 6.42 22.08 -22.43
N GLN A 423 5.46 21.85 -23.33
CA GLN A 423 4.55 22.88 -23.83
C GLN A 423 3.62 23.46 -22.76
N ALA A 424 3.21 22.66 -21.77
CA ALA A 424 2.45 23.15 -20.63
C ALA A 424 3.34 23.92 -19.64
N ASN A 425 4.61 23.50 -19.50
CA ASN A 425 5.53 24.08 -18.53
C ASN A 425 6.06 25.46 -18.93
N VAL A 426 5.99 25.84 -20.21
CA VAL A 426 6.37 27.20 -20.67
C VAL A 426 5.67 28.29 -19.86
N ALA A 427 4.39 28.10 -19.51
CA ALA A 427 3.63 29.04 -18.70
C ALA A 427 3.77 28.79 -17.19
N ALA A 428 3.97 27.53 -16.78
CA ALA A 428 4.00 27.15 -15.37
C ALA A 428 5.35 27.41 -14.69
N GLY A 429 6.46 27.28 -15.42
CA GLY A 429 7.81 27.62 -14.96
C GLY A 429 8.37 26.71 -13.87
N PHE A 430 8.00 25.43 -13.83
CA PHE A 430 8.56 24.47 -12.86
C PHE A 430 9.91 23.93 -13.28
N ASP A 431 10.75 23.63 -12.30
CA ASP A 431 11.95 22.81 -12.47
C ASP A 431 11.52 21.34 -12.45
N LEU A 432 11.19 20.82 -13.63
CA LEU A 432 10.60 19.50 -13.78
C LEU A 432 11.61 18.36 -13.55
N VAL A 433 11.22 17.40 -12.71
CA VAL A 433 11.88 16.10 -12.59
C VAL A 433 11.00 15.06 -13.29
N LEU A 434 11.38 14.67 -14.51
CA LEU A 434 10.64 13.69 -15.29
C LEU A 434 11.13 12.27 -14.97
N GLN A 435 10.20 11.40 -14.55
CA GLN A 435 10.49 10.01 -14.24
C GLN A 435 9.68 9.09 -15.16
N PRO A 436 10.34 8.28 -16.00
CA PRO A 436 9.64 7.41 -16.93
C PRO A 436 8.93 6.24 -16.25
N ASP A 437 9.38 5.85 -15.04
CA ASP A 437 8.87 4.70 -14.28
C ASP A 437 7.37 4.84 -13.94
N PRO A 438 6.50 3.96 -14.46
CA PRO A 438 5.07 3.99 -14.18
C PRO A 438 4.64 3.21 -12.93
N TYR A 439 5.55 2.48 -12.27
CA TYR A 439 5.21 1.56 -11.18
C TYR A 439 5.29 2.23 -9.80
N GLN A 440 4.61 3.37 -9.66
CA GLN A 440 4.53 4.13 -8.41
C GLN A 440 3.45 3.54 -7.49
N PRO A 441 3.66 3.46 -6.17
CA PRO A 441 2.71 2.86 -5.23
C PRO A 441 1.55 3.82 -4.89
N THR A 442 0.88 4.34 -5.92
CA THR A 442 -0.29 5.24 -5.84
C THR A 442 -1.27 4.83 -6.94
N ASP A 443 -2.45 5.43 -7.02
CA ASP A 443 -3.55 4.99 -7.90
C ASP A 443 -3.20 4.95 -9.40
N VAL A 444 -2.13 5.66 -9.83
CA VAL A 444 -1.59 5.55 -11.20
C VAL A 444 -1.26 4.10 -11.58
N ALA A 445 -0.85 3.25 -10.63
CA ALA A 445 -0.55 1.85 -10.86
C ALA A 445 -1.77 1.07 -11.37
N SER A 446 -2.96 1.35 -10.83
CA SER A 446 -4.21 0.70 -11.23
C SER A 446 -4.52 0.95 -12.71
N PHE A 447 -4.30 2.18 -13.19
CA PHE A 447 -4.53 2.57 -14.59
C PHE A 447 -3.44 2.05 -15.55
N ASN A 448 -2.19 2.04 -15.10
CA ASN A 448 -1.09 1.43 -15.87
C ASN A 448 -1.30 -0.08 -16.06
N GLY A 449 -1.82 -0.78 -15.05
CA GLY A 449 -2.18 -2.21 -15.12
C GLY A 449 -3.30 -2.56 -16.11
N VAL A 450 -4.04 -1.56 -16.59
CA VAL A 450 -5.06 -1.70 -17.65
C VAL A 450 -4.67 -0.96 -18.94
N SER A 451 -3.38 -0.65 -19.14
CA SER A 451 -2.82 -0.08 -20.37
C SER A 451 -3.37 1.30 -20.76
N VAL A 452 -3.64 2.14 -19.75
CA VAL A 452 -4.02 3.55 -19.96
C VAL A 452 -2.76 4.42 -19.84
N PRO A 453 -2.44 5.28 -20.84
CA PRO A 453 -1.36 6.25 -20.73
C PRO A 453 -1.57 7.16 -19.51
N ALA A 454 -0.56 7.33 -18.66
CA ALA A 454 -0.75 8.04 -17.41
C ALA A 454 0.41 8.95 -17.03
N LEU A 455 0.11 9.95 -16.21
CA LEU A 455 1.08 10.79 -15.52
C LEU A 455 0.71 10.83 -14.04
N SER A 456 1.71 10.91 -13.16
CA SER A 456 1.50 11.17 -11.72
C SER A 456 2.31 12.41 -11.30
N PHE A 457 1.68 13.33 -10.60
CA PHE A 457 2.31 14.56 -10.09
C PHE A 457 2.60 14.41 -8.61
N PHE A 458 3.81 14.83 -8.20
CA PHE A 458 4.30 14.66 -6.84
C PHE A 458 5.32 15.75 -6.48
N THR A 459 5.31 16.23 -5.23
CA THR A 459 6.20 17.32 -4.75
C THR A 459 7.27 16.89 -3.74
N SER A 460 7.51 15.57 -3.59
CA SER A 460 8.43 14.94 -2.63
C SER A 460 7.80 14.61 -1.27
N THR A 461 8.40 13.66 -0.57
CA THR A 461 8.07 13.33 0.83
C THR A 461 8.60 14.40 1.78
N HIS A 462 7.98 14.53 2.96
CA HIS A 462 8.39 15.45 4.03
C HIS A 462 8.30 14.77 5.41
N THR A 463 8.87 15.41 6.44
CA THR A 463 8.96 14.85 7.80
C THR A 463 7.62 14.61 8.49
N ASP A 464 6.56 15.28 8.02
CA ASP A 464 5.20 15.12 8.52
C ASP A 464 4.40 14.00 7.82
N TYR A 465 4.97 13.32 6.82
CA TYR A 465 4.29 12.25 6.08
C TYR A 465 3.76 11.16 7.01
N HIS A 466 2.49 10.76 6.83
CA HIS A 466 1.79 9.79 7.68
C HIS A 466 1.82 10.14 9.18
N ARG A 467 1.82 11.43 9.53
CA ARG A 467 1.82 11.91 10.92
C ARG A 467 0.72 12.95 11.17
N PRO A 468 0.31 13.15 12.44
CA PRO A 468 -0.59 14.23 12.83
C PRO A 468 -0.13 15.64 12.49
N GLY A 469 1.17 15.82 12.21
CA GLY A 469 1.76 17.08 11.82
C GLY A 469 1.49 17.51 10.38
N ASP A 470 0.86 16.68 9.53
CA ASP A 470 0.57 17.05 8.15
C ASP A 470 -0.66 17.95 8.04
N THR A 471 -0.47 19.25 8.29
CA THR A 471 -1.54 20.24 8.52
C THR A 471 -1.63 21.29 7.40
N ALA A 472 -2.83 21.83 7.21
CA ALA A 472 -3.16 22.74 6.10
C ALA A 472 -2.36 24.05 6.09
N ASP A 473 -1.81 24.49 7.22
CA ASP A 473 -0.95 25.68 7.32
C ASP A 473 0.43 25.49 6.68
N LYS A 474 0.85 24.24 6.45
CA LYS A 474 2.16 23.91 5.86
C LYS A 474 2.14 23.79 4.34
N ILE A 475 0.98 23.96 3.72
CA ILE A 475 0.79 23.85 2.27
C ILE A 475 1.23 25.15 1.59
N ASN A 476 1.99 25.01 0.51
CA ASN A 476 2.34 26.09 -0.40
C ASN A 476 1.24 26.24 -1.45
N TYR A 477 0.24 27.06 -1.12
CA TYR A 477 -0.96 27.25 -1.95
C TYR A 477 -0.68 27.91 -3.30
N ASP A 478 0.33 28.77 -3.39
CA ASP A 478 0.67 29.43 -4.65
C ASP A 478 1.24 28.40 -5.65
N ASP A 479 2.12 27.51 -5.19
CA ASP A 479 2.66 26.43 -6.02
C ASP A 479 1.61 25.36 -6.31
N LEU A 480 0.74 25.02 -5.35
CA LEU A 480 -0.38 24.11 -5.58
C LEU A 480 -1.33 24.64 -6.68
N ASP A 481 -1.66 25.94 -6.67
CA ASP A 481 -2.49 26.54 -7.72
C ASP A 481 -1.74 26.63 -9.07
N ARG A 482 -0.41 26.77 -9.07
CA ARG A 482 0.41 26.63 -10.29
C ARG A 482 0.34 25.20 -10.85
N VAL A 483 0.37 24.17 -9.99
CA VAL A 483 0.22 22.75 -10.39
C VAL A 483 -1.15 22.54 -11.05
N VAL A 484 -2.22 23.13 -10.50
CA VAL A 484 -3.57 23.11 -11.10
C VAL A 484 -3.55 23.69 -12.52
N GLY A 485 -2.95 24.86 -12.72
CA GLY A 485 -2.84 25.48 -14.03
C GLY A 485 -2.07 24.63 -15.04
N PHE A 486 -0.95 24.06 -14.61
CA PHE A 486 -0.12 23.17 -15.42
C PHE A 486 -0.87 21.90 -15.84
N ALA A 487 -1.53 21.23 -14.89
CA ALA A 487 -2.33 20.04 -15.15
C ALA A 487 -3.51 20.32 -16.08
N ALA A 488 -4.26 21.42 -15.85
CA ALA A 488 -5.37 21.80 -16.71
C ALA A 488 -4.90 22.03 -18.15
N ALA A 489 -3.71 22.61 -18.35
CA ALA A 489 -3.11 22.76 -19.68
C ALA A 489 -2.78 21.41 -20.34
N ILE A 490 -2.25 20.43 -19.59
CA ILE A 490 -1.99 19.07 -20.10
C ILE A 490 -3.30 18.39 -20.51
N VAL A 491 -4.31 18.38 -19.63
CA VAL A 491 -5.63 17.78 -19.92
C VAL A 491 -6.26 18.42 -21.14
N LYS A 492 -6.18 19.75 -21.26
CA LYS A 492 -6.68 20.48 -22.43
C LYS A 492 -5.98 20.05 -23.72
N ARG A 493 -4.66 19.89 -23.72
CA ARG A 493 -3.91 19.44 -24.90
C ARG A 493 -4.30 18.04 -25.36
N VAL A 494 -4.49 17.12 -24.41
CA VAL A 494 -5.02 15.77 -24.70
C VAL A 494 -6.48 15.86 -25.18
N GLY A 495 -7.27 16.74 -24.58
CA GLY A 495 -8.68 16.96 -24.88
C GLY A 495 -8.95 17.62 -26.24
N ASP A 496 -8.00 18.36 -26.79
CA ASP A 496 -8.10 19.12 -28.04
C ASP A 496 -7.56 18.36 -29.26
N THR A 497 -7.10 17.11 -29.09
CA THR A 497 -6.58 16.26 -30.16
C THR A 497 -7.44 15.01 -30.35
N ALA A 498 -7.75 14.68 -31.61
CA ALA A 498 -8.61 13.54 -31.93
C ALA A 498 -7.92 12.19 -31.69
N GLU A 499 -6.63 12.11 -32.02
CA GLU A 499 -5.76 10.97 -31.71
C GLU A 499 -5.51 10.89 -30.21
N ALA A 500 -5.67 9.70 -29.64
CA ALA A 500 -5.36 9.48 -28.23
C ALA A 500 -3.85 9.26 -28.03
N PRO A 501 -3.26 9.66 -26.88
CA PRO A 501 -1.92 9.22 -26.52
C PRO A 501 -1.79 7.70 -26.66
N GLN A 502 -0.75 7.24 -27.35
CA GLN A 502 -0.48 5.82 -27.47
C GLN A 502 0.12 5.29 -26.17
N PHE A 503 -0.39 4.15 -25.68
CA PHE A 503 0.20 3.51 -24.52
C PHE A 503 1.49 2.78 -24.90
N THR A 504 2.57 3.13 -24.22
CA THR A 504 3.84 2.40 -24.26
C THR A 504 3.95 1.59 -22.98
N LYS A 505 4.07 0.27 -23.13
CA LYS A 505 4.49 -0.58 -22.02
C LYS A 505 5.95 -0.25 -21.71
N VAL A 506 6.20 0.29 -20.51
CA VAL A 506 7.56 0.70 -20.12
C VAL A 506 8.34 -0.53 -19.69
N ASP A 507 9.41 -0.80 -20.42
CA ASP A 507 10.41 -1.75 -20.01
C ASP A 507 11.20 -1.16 -18.83
N GLN A 508 11.38 -1.94 -17.78
CA GLN A 508 12.18 -1.47 -16.66
C GLN A 508 13.66 -1.56 -17.01
N GLN A 509 14.40 -0.45 -16.87
CA GLN A 509 15.85 -0.45 -17.03
C GLN A 509 16.50 -1.32 -15.96
N THR A 510 16.88 -2.55 -16.30
CA THR A 510 17.71 -3.41 -15.46
C THR A 510 19.17 -3.02 -15.65
N ASP A 511 19.69 -2.16 -14.78
CA ASP A 511 21.09 -1.77 -14.80
C ASP A 511 21.97 -2.88 -14.19
N THR A 512 22.81 -3.51 -15.01
CA THR A 512 23.87 -4.44 -14.59
C THR A 512 25.11 -3.69 -14.10
N ALA A 513 25.08 -3.01 -12.94
CA ALA A 513 26.30 -2.56 -12.25
C ALA A 513 26.05 -1.99 -10.83
N GLY A 514 26.80 -2.51 -9.84
CA GLY A 514 27.20 -1.76 -8.64
C GLY A 514 26.67 -2.27 -7.29
N ARG A 515 27.59 -2.70 -6.42
CA ARG A 515 27.37 -3.27 -5.08
C ARG A 515 26.90 -2.22 -4.05
N ALA A 516 25.61 -2.22 -3.72
CA ALA A 516 25.05 -2.06 -2.36
C ALA A 516 23.51 -2.23 -2.42
N GLY A 517 22.97 -3.26 -1.77
CA GLY A 517 21.53 -3.41 -1.51
C GLY A 517 20.63 -3.78 -2.70
N VAL A 518 21.09 -4.64 -3.61
CA VAL A 518 20.27 -5.11 -4.75
C VAL A 518 19.02 -5.85 -4.25
N ARG A 519 17.82 -5.32 -4.52
CA ARG A 519 16.57 -6.06 -4.34
C ARG A 519 16.32 -6.95 -5.55
N VAL A 520 15.98 -8.21 -5.29
CA VAL A 520 15.59 -9.17 -6.32
C VAL A 520 14.40 -8.62 -7.10
N PHE A 521 14.47 -8.72 -8.43
CA PHE A 521 13.44 -8.25 -9.34
C PHE A 521 12.91 -9.40 -10.20
N THR A 522 11.60 -9.62 -10.17
CA THR A 522 10.95 -10.67 -10.98
C THR A 522 10.08 -10.12 -12.10
N GLY A 523 9.78 -8.81 -12.14
CA GLY A 523 8.92 -8.23 -13.18
C GLY A 523 7.43 -8.57 -13.07
N THR A 524 6.98 -9.17 -11.97
CA THR A 524 5.56 -9.42 -11.70
C THR A 524 4.86 -8.18 -11.15
N ILE A 525 3.62 -7.92 -11.58
CA ILE A 525 2.75 -6.90 -10.99
C ILE A 525 1.60 -7.62 -10.28
N PRO A 526 1.62 -7.70 -8.94
CA PRO A 526 0.55 -8.34 -8.17
C PRO A 526 -0.79 -7.62 -8.30
N ASP A 527 -1.88 -8.40 -8.33
CA ASP A 527 -3.23 -7.90 -8.02
C ASP A 527 -3.49 -8.10 -6.52
N TYR A 528 -3.72 -6.99 -5.81
CA TYR A 528 -3.97 -6.96 -4.37
C TYR A 528 -5.46 -7.02 -4.00
N ALA A 529 -6.35 -6.81 -4.97
CA ALA A 529 -7.79 -6.68 -4.76
C ALA A 529 -8.53 -8.02 -4.89
N THR A 530 -7.91 -9.01 -5.53
CA THR A 530 -8.55 -10.31 -5.77
C THR A 530 -8.15 -11.36 -4.74
N ASN A 531 -9.15 -12.00 -4.14
CA ASN A 531 -8.93 -13.13 -3.24
C ASN A 531 -8.70 -14.41 -4.04
N VAL A 532 -7.45 -14.90 -4.12
CA VAL A 532 -7.11 -16.18 -4.75
C VAL A 532 -6.06 -16.93 -3.93
N LYS A 533 -6.08 -18.25 -3.99
CA LYS A 533 -4.98 -19.08 -3.47
C LYS A 533 -3.79 -19.00 -4.43
N GLY A 534 -2.76 -18.25 -4.04
CA GLY A 534 -1.60 -17.93 -4.87
C GLY A 534 -1.40 -16.42 -5.00
N LEU A 535 -0.61 -16.02 -5.99
CA LEU A 535 -0.42 -14.62 -6.38
C LEU A 535 -1.03 -14.40 -7.77
N LEU A 536 -2.17 -13.70 -7.84
CA LEU A 536 -2.72 -13.24 -9.11
C LEU A 536 -1.84 -12.13 -9.68
N LEU A 537 -1.50 -12.24 -10.96
CA LEU A 537 -0.82 -11.19 -11.70
C LEU A 537 -1.84 -10.23 -12.31
N GLY A 538 -1.88 -9.00 -11.80
CA GLY A 538 -2.57 -7.87 -12.45
C GLY A 538 -1.87 -7.45 -13.75
N GLY A 539 -0.59 -7.81 -13.89
CA GLY A 539 0.19 -7.66 -15.11
C GLY A 539 1.63 -8.14 -14.94
N VAL A 540 2.44 -7.88 -15.96
CA VAL A 540 3.89 -8.08 -15.95
C VAL A 540 4.58 -6.87 -16.55
N ILE A 541 5.75 -6.54 -16.03
CA ILE A 541 6.58 -5.43 -16.50
C ILE A 541 7.16 -5.79 -17.87
N GLY A 542 7.15 -4.83 -18.80
CA GLY A 542 7.69 -5.00 -20.15
C GLY A 542 9.18 -5.35 -20.10
N GLY A 543 9.62 -6.30 -20.92
CA GLY A 543 11.01 -6.76 -20.97
C GLY A 543 11.53 -7.37 -19.66
N GLY A 544 10.67 -7.51 -18.64
CA GLY A 544 11.04 -7.98 -17.32
C GLY A 544 11.12 -9.50 -17.24
N PRO A 545 11.75 -10.07 -16.19
CA PRO A 545 11.92 -11.52 -16.05
C PRO A 545 10.63 -12.34 -16.16
N ALA A 546 9.52 -11.85 -15.61
CA ALA A 546 8.22 -12.51 -15.69
C ALA A 546 7.70 -12.59 -17.13
N GLU A 547 7.77 -11.50 -17.89
CA GLU A 547 7.33 -11.50 -19.29
C GLU A 547 8.23 -12.38 -20.14
N ILE A 548 9.55 -12.32 -19.95
CA ILE A 548 10.52 -13.20 -20.62
C ILE A 548 10.23 -14.67 -20.33
N ALA A 549 9.82 -14.98 -19.10
CA ALA A 549 9.39 -16.33 -18.69
C ALA A 549 7.98 -16.72 -19.22
N GLY A 550 7.32 -15.85 -19.99
CA GLY A 550 6.00 -16.11 -20.58
C GLY A 550 4.82 -15.95 -19.62
N LEU A 551 5.02 -15.34 -18.44
CA LEU A 551 3.93 -14.98 -17.54
C LEU A 551 3.18 -13.76 -18.07
N GLN A 552 1.88 -13.67 -17.77
CA GLN A 552 1.02 -12.59 -18.22
C GLN A 552 -0.07 -12.24 -17.19
N LYS A 553 -0.80 -11.16 -17.45
CA LYS A 553 -2.00 -10.78 -16.67
C LYS A 553 -2.97 -11.96 -16.59
N GLY A 554 -3.49 -12.21 -15.39
CA GLY A 554 -4.45 -13.29 -15.11
C GLY A 554 -3.81 -14.63 -14.72
N ASP A 555 -2.49 -14.78 -14.83
CA ASP A 555 -1.80 -15.95 -14.28
C ASP A 555 -1.79 -15.89 -12.75
N VAL A 556 -1.90 -17.05 -12.09
CA VAL A 556 -1.81 -17.17 -10.64
C VAL A 556 -0.59 -17.99 -10.27
N ILE A 557 0.45 -17.37 -9.71
CA ILE A 557 1.65 -18.09 -9.24
C ILE A 557 1.29 -18.87 -7.97
N ILE A 558 1.55 -20.18 -7.99
CA ILE A 558 1.26 -21.09 -6.87
C ILE A 558 2.51 -21.74 -6.27
N GLU A 559 3.66 -21.63 -6.94
CA GLU A 559 4.96 -22.05 -6.42
C GLU A 559 6.09 -21.25 -7.06
N ILE A 560 7.10 -20.88 -6.27
CA ILE A 560 8.34 -20.26 -6.74
C ILE A 560 9.51 -20.79 -5.90
N ALA A 561 10.59 -21.22 -6.56
CA ALA A 561 11.78 -21.77 -5.88
C ALA A 561 11.44 -22.89 -4.87
N GLY A 562 10.48 -23.76 -5.21
CA GLY A 562 10.01 -24.86 -4.34
C GLY A 562 9.16 -24.43 -3.14
N GLN A 563 8.90 -23.12 -2.97
CA GLN A 563 7.98 -22.61 -1.96
C GLN A 563 6.57 -22.54 -2.52
N THR A 564 5.63 -23.17 -1.84
CA THR A 564 4.20 -23.01 -2.14
C THR A 564 3.77 -21.57 -1.87
N ILE A 565 3.06 -20.94 -2.79
CA ILE A 565 2.51 -19.59 -2.62
C ILE A 565 1.01 -19.72 -2.38
N ALA A 566 0.56 -19.37 -1.17
CA ALA A 566 -0.86 -19.34 -0.81
C ALA A 566 -1.44 -17.93 -0.92
N ASN A 567 -0.61 -16.90 -0.78
CA ASN A 567 -0.98 -15.49 -0.84
C ASN A 567 0.22 -14.62 -1.23
N ILE A 568 0.00 -13.31 -1.33
CA ILE A 568 1.02 -12.34 -1.74
C ILE A 568 2.23 -12.22 -0.81
N TYR A 569 2.05 -12.41 0.50
CA TYR A 569 3.16 -12.29 1.45
C TYR A 569 4.13 -13.46 1.30
N ASP A 570 3.63 -14.67 1.07
CA ASP A 570 4.46 -15.83 0.76
C ASP A 570 5.37 -15.54 -0.43
N TYR A 571 4.83 -14.86 -1.45
CA TYR A 571 5.61 -14.47 -2.61
C TYR A 571 6.71 -13.48 -2.23
N THR A 572 6.39 -12.42 -1.47
CA THR A 572 7.38 -11.45 -0.98
C THR A 572 8.51 -12.13 -0.20
N TYR A 573 8.20 -13.08 0.67
CA TYR A 573 9.21 -13.84 1.40
C TYR A 573 10.02 -14.75 0.47
N ALA A 574 9.37 -15.39 -0.51
CA ALA A 574 10.05 -16.22 -1.47
C ALA A 574 11.03 -15.43 -2.35
N LEU A 575 10.79 -14.13 -2.59
CA LEU A 575 11.73 -13.26 -3.31
C LEU A 575 13.09 -13.16 -2.60
N GLU A 576 13.14 -13.25 -1.26
CA GLU A 576 14.40 -13.22 -0.50
C GLU A 576 15.24 -14.49 -0.68
N LEU A 577 14.63 -15.59 -1.12
CA LEU A 577 15.33 -16.84 -1.42
C LEU A 577 16.00 -16.80 -2.79
N LEU A 578 15.60 -15.86 -3.64
CA LEU A 578 16.09 -15.78 -5.01
C LEU A 578 17.44 -15.08 -5.08
N LYS A 579 18.23 -15.47 -6.07
CA LYS A 579 19.48 -14.78 -6.41
C LYS A 579 19.38 -14.21 -7.81
N VAL A 580 19.88 -12.99 -7.97
CA VAL A 580 19.91 -12.32 -9.27
C VAL A 580 20.73 -13.15 -10.25
N GLY A 581 20.17 -13.37 -11.44
CA GLY A 581 20.81 -14.13 -12.52
C GLY A 581 20.73 -15.66 -12.36
N GLU A 582 20.22 -16.18 -11.25
CA GLU A 582 20.02 -17.62 -11.06
C GLU A 582 18.59 -18.02 -11.48
N PRO A 583 18.43 -18.88 -12.51
CA PRO A 583 17.10 -19.31 -12.95
C PRO A 583 16.36 -20.09 -11.86
N VAL A 584 15.09 -19.78 -11.66
CA VAL A 584 14.20 -20.46 -10.71
C VAL A 584 12.95 -21.00 -11.38
N LYS A 585 12.50 -22.16 -10.93
CA LYS A 585 11.25 -22.75 -11.39
C LYS A 585 10.06 -21.97 -10.79
N ILE A 586 9.11 -21.66 -11.66
CA ILE A 586 7.81 -21.08 -11.32
C ILE A 586 6.72 -22.06 -11.74
N VAL A 587 5.75 -22.27 -10.86
CA VAL A 587 4.50 -22.94 -11.18
C VAL A 587 3.37 -21.92 -11.10
N TYR A 588 2.52 -21.91 -12.11
CA TYR A 588 1.37 -21.01 -12.16
C TYR A 588 0.14 -21.69 -12.76
N MET A 589 -1.03 -21.11 -12.46
CA MET A 589 -2.29 -21.46 -13.10
C MET A 589 -2.61 -20.43 -14.18
N ARG A 590 -2.95 -20.88 -15.38
CA ARG A 590 -3.53 -20.05 -16.43
C ARG A 590 -4.95 -20.53 -16.70
N GLY A 591 -5.94 -19.79 -16.21
CA GLY A 591 -7.30 -20.31 -16.06
C GLY A 591 -7.30 -21.52 -15.11
N SER A 592 -7.78 -22.67 -15.58
CA SER A 592 -7.78 -23.92 -14.82
C SER A 592 -6.57 -24.83 -15.08
N ALA A 593 -5.69 -24.46 -16.01
CA ALA A 593 -4.55 -25.30 -16.39
C ALA A 593 -3.31 -24.97 -15.55
N ARG A 594 -2.68 -26.00 -14.98
CA ARG A 594 -1.39 -25.89 -14.28
C ARG A 594 -0.26 -25.86 -15.30
N GLN A 595 0.61 -24.85 -15.20
CA GLN A 595 1.74 -24.60 -16.08
C GLN A 595 3.03 -24.46 -15.27
N GLU A 596 4.17 -24.64 -15.94
CA GLU A 596 5.50 -24.44 -15.35
C GLU A 596 6.35 -23.61 -16.31
N THR A 597 7.19 -22.74 -15.74
CA THR A 597 8.18 -21.96 -16.49
C THR A 597 9.44 -21.76 -15.66
N THR A 598 10.48 -21.22 -16.28
CA THR A 598 11.72 -20.83 -15.63
C THR A 598 11.89 -19.32 -15.74
N LEU A 599 12.00 -18.65 -14.59
CA LEU A 599 12.20 -17.21 -14.49
C LEU A 599 13.62 -16.95 -13.98
N THR A 600 14.34 -16.04 -14.62
CA THR A 600 15.67 -15.62 -14.16
C THR A 600 15.59 -14.23 -13.53
N PRO A 601 15.65 -14.09 -12.19
CA PRO A 601 15.45 -12.80 -11.54
C PRO A 601 16.52 -11.78 -11.93
N GLY A 602 16.10 -10.54 -12.16
CA GLY A 602 16.97 -9.40 -12.38
C GLY A 602 17.32 -8.66 -11.09
N ALA A 603 18.09 -7.58 -11.22
CA ALA A 603 18.38 -6.62 -10.15
C ALA A 603 17.51 -5.37 -10.30
N ARG A 604 16.94 -4.88 -9.18
CA ARG A 604 16.38 -3.52 -9.10
C ARG A 604 17.37 -2.62 -8.33
N LYS A 605 17.68 -1.45 -8.89
CA LYS A 605 18.32 -0.35 -8.15
C LYS A 605 17.26 0.47 -7.42
#